data_AF-W7E2S2-F1
#
_entry.id   AF-W7E2S2-F1
#
_cell.length_a   1.000
_cell.length_b   1.000
_cell.length_c   1.000
_cell.angle_alpha   90.00
_cell.angle_beta   90.00
_cell.angle_gamma   90.00
#
_symmetry.space_group_name_H-M   'P 1'
#
loop_
_entity.id
_entity.type
_entity.pdbx_description
1 polymer ?
#
loop_
_entity_poly.entity_id
_entity_poly.type
_entity_poly.pdbx_seq_one_letter_code
_entity_poly.pdbx_strand_id
1 'polypeptide(L)'
;MAAAALAITLFDLQGGIYIPPVDPAMVVATVCQKAVSRLKRHFPQLFALSNPGPCNLPLEIILMIAEYLDKCALISLASTIPYYMERLECKKRIDLYLSFLLSCDIPYHHVRLVMNRHFYGPEHGLPLQALSKRRNYTTLKHRIKCSVSRHACIFNDELLILTALSMTQLRGDLVSLKSHVEFSGGSICEHLTFLQESPACIPIPFPELAKKGSTSGPFPACEPIYGSCTSCPTDYNITMNWQGVKKGYSIEVLVYRGLGDCRTPENWYWRNTMARWDPSEQSRSAYSPHNPPGSIRDKWNEAGGVAEITDGAWRRALQVAGL
;
A
#
# COMPACT_ATOMS: atom_id res chain seq x y z
N MET A 1 10.29 40.75 0.00
CA MET A 1 9.17 39.85 0.32
C MET A 1 9.71 38.72 1.16
N ALA A 2 9.48 38.76 2.48
CA ALA A 2 9.99 37.77 3.43
C ALA A 2 9.04 36.56 3.46
N ALA A 3 9.59 35.36 3.30
CA ALA A 3 8.85 34.12 3.44
C ALA A 3 8.68 33.79 4.94
N ALA A 4 7.44 33.70 5.40
CA ALA A 4 7.11 33.29 6.76
C ALA A 4 7.14 31.75 6.85
N ALA A 5 8.00 31.22 7.72
CA ALA A 5 8.01 29.81 8.08
C ALA A 5 6.98 29.56 9.20
N LEU A 6 6.05 28.62 8.97
CA LEU A 6 5.08 28.16 9.96
C LEU A 6 5.76 27.23 10.96
N ALA A 7 5.88 27.67 12.22
CA ALA A 7 6.37 26.86 13.33
C ALA A 7 5.23 26.00 13.91
N ILE A 8 5.50 24.72 14.15
CA ILE A 8 4.60 23.82 14.88
C ILE A 8 5.00 23.86 16.36
N THR A 9 4.08 24.28 17.22
CA THR A 9 4.25 24.32 18.68
C THR A 9 3.63 23.06 19.28
N LEU A 10 4.41 22.28 20.01
CA LEU A 10 3.90 21.16 20.83
C LEU A 10 3.85 21.60 22.29
N PHE A 11 2.69 21.47 22.91
CA PHE A 11 2.48 21.73 24.34
C PHE A 11 2.45 20.41 25.11
N ASP A 12 3.30 20.27 26.12
CA ASP A 12 3.19 19.24 27.16
C ASP A 12 2.33 19.79 28.30
N LEU A 13 1.15 19.19 28.50
CA LEU A 13 0.15 19.64 29.47
C LEU A 13 0.47 19.24 30.93
N GLN A 14 1.56 18.51 31.20
CA GLN A 14 1.88 18.09 32.57
C GLN A 14 3.19 18.65 33.14
N GLY A 15 4.07 19.25 32.33
CA GLY A 15 5.41 19.64 32.79
C GLY A 15 5.70 21.13 32.95
N GLY A 16 4.93 22.03 32.32
CA GLY A 16 5.25 23.47 32.30
C GLY A 16 6.59 23.83 31.63
N ILE A 17 7.22 22.89 30.91
CA ILE A 17 8.50 23.10 30.22
C ILE A 17 8.21 23.55 28.78
N TYR A 18 8.61 24.78 28.47
CA TYR A 18 8.62 25.30 27.10
C TYR A 18 9.72 24.57 26.31
N ILE A 19 9.30 23.78 25.31
CA ILE A 19 10.22 23.16 24.35
C ILE A 19 10.24 24.06 23.11
N PRO A 20 11.39 24.66 22.73
CA PRO A 20 11.47 25.50 21.56
C PRO A 20 11.17 24.69 20.29
N PRO A 21 10.63 25.31 19.22
CA PRO A 21 10.36 24.62 17.96
C PRO A 21 11.64 24.01 17.40
N VAL A 22 11.60 22.71 17.10
CA VAL A 22 12.73 21.96 16.55
C VAL A 22 12.41 21.55 15.13
N ASP A 23 13.33 21.82 14.21
CA ASP A 23 13.30 21.35 12.81
C ASP A 23 13.07 19.83 12.77
N PRO A 24 12.11 19.29 12.00
CA PRO A 24 11.92 17.85 11.81
C PRO A 24 13.23 17.11 11.43
N ALA A 25 14.13 17.74 10.69
CA ALA A 25 15.46 17.20 10.38
C ALA A 25 16.33 17.07 11.63
N MET A 26 16.22 17.99 12.59
CA MET A 26 16.87 17.89 13.90
C MET A 26 16.25 16.80 14.78
N VAL A 27 14.95 16.51 14.68
CA VAL A 27 14.33 15.41 15.43
C VAL A 27 14.83 14.06 14.94
N VAL A 28 14.89 13.86 13.62
CA VAL A 28 15.47 12.66 13.01
C VAL A 28 16.96 12.54 13.35
N ALA A 29 17.71 13.64 13.25
CA ALA A 29 19.11 13.67 13.65
C ALA A 29 19.30 13.32 15.13
N THR A 30 18.45 13.84 16.03
CA THR A 30 18.54 13.60 17.48
C THR A 30 18.19 12.16 17.86
N VAL A 31 17.17 11.58 17.23
CA VAL A 31 16.80 10.16 17.43
C VAL A 31 17.92 9.24 16.94
N CYS A 32 18.47 9.52 15.75
CA CYS A 32 19.65 8.82 15.23
C CYS A 32 20.87 9.00 16.14
N GLN A 33 21.13 10.21 16.63
CA GLN A 33 22.28 10.51 17.47
C GLN A 33 22.17 9.86 18.85
N LYS A 34 20.95 9.74 19.42
CA LYS A 34 20.70 9.03 20.68
C LYS A 34 20.85 7.52 20.53
N ALA A 35 20.37 6.95 19.42
CA ALA A 35 20.59 5.54 19.08
C ALA A 35 22.09 5.25 18.86
N VAL A 36 22.77 6.08 18.07
CA VAL A 36 24.22 6.01 17.83
C VAL A 36 25.01 6.18 19.12
N SER A 37 24.60 7.08 20.02
CA SER A 37 25.26 7.28 21.33
C SER A 37 25.08 6.10 22.28
N ARG A 38 23.91 5.43 22.25
CA ARG A 38 23.68 4.19 23.01
C ARG A 38 24.52 3.05 22.44
N LEU A 39 24.59 2.92 21.12
CA LEU A 39 25.43 1.94 20.43
C LEU A 39 26.92 2.17 20.69
N LYS A 40 27.39 3.42 20.63
CA LYS A 40 28.79 3.80 20.92
C LYS A 40 29.18 3.52 22.37
N ARG A 41 28.23 3.63 23.30
CA ARG A 41 28.45 3.30 24.72
C ARG A 41 28.57 1.81 24.97
N HIS A 42 27.78 1.00 24.27
CA HIS A 42 27.76 -0.45 24.47
C HIS A 42 28.79 -1.18 23.60
N PHE A 43 29.22 -0.57 22.49
CA PHE A 43 30.14 -1.19 21.53
C PHE A 43 31.21 -0.20 21.04
N PRO A 44 32.02 0.39 21.93
CA PRO A 44 33.02 1.41 21.56
C PRO A 44 34.02 0.93 20.49
N GLN A 45 34.37 -0.36 20.50
CA GLN A 45 35.26 -1.00 19.54
C GLN A 45 34.74 -0.98 18.09
N LEU A 46 33.42 -0.94 17.88
CA LEU A 46 32.82 -0.91 16.53
C LEU A 46 32.95 0.47 15.87
N PHE A 47 33.15 1.53 16.66
CA PHE A 47 33.28 2.90 16.18
C PHE A 47 34.74 3.35 16.05
N ALA A 48 35.71 2.52 16.44
CA ALA A 48 37.14 2.79 16.29
C ALA A 48 37.69 2.46 14.89
N LEU A 49 36.93 1.74 14.06
CA LEU A 49 37.36 1.21 12.75
C LEU A 49 36.66 1.85 11.55
N SER A 50 35.73 2.78 11.75
CA SER A 50 34.93 3.37 10.68
C SER A 50 35.44 4.76 10.27
N ASN A 51 35.74 4.91 8.98
CA ASN A 51 35.96 6.22 8.35
C ASN A 51 34.71 7.11 8.50
N PRO A 52 34.85 8.45 8.62
CA PRO A 52 33.75 9.36 8.89
C PRO A 52 32.93 9.62 7.62
N GLY A 53 32.17 8.61 7.19
CA GLY A 53 31.08 8.72 6.24
C GLY A 53 29.79 8.27 6.93
N PRO A 54 28.66 8.97 6.74
CA PRO A 54 27.46 8.76 7.57
C PRO A 54 26.79 7.38 7.47
N CYS A 55 27.19 6.48 6.56
CA CYS A 55 26.50 5.21 6.31
C CYS A 55 27.41 4.00 5.95
N ASN A 56 28.65 3.92 6.42
CA ASN A 56 29.55 2.78 6.11
C ASN A 56 29.68 1.78 7.27
N LEU A 57 28.56 1.35 7.87
CA LEU A 57 28.60 0.21 8.79
C LEU A 57 28.68 -1.10 8.00
N PRO A 58 29.57 -2.04 8.37
CA PRO A 58 29.53 -3.40 7.85
C PRO A 58 28.14 -4.04 8.05
N LEU A 59 27.71 -4.86 7.09
CA LEU A 59 26.40 -5.52 7.10
C LEU A 59 26.16 -6.31 8.38
N GLU A 60 27.21 -6.93 8.92
CA GLU A 60 27.20 -7.69 10.16
C GLU A 60 26.79 -6.83 11.36
N ILE A 61 27.21 -5.56 11.40
CA ILE A 61 26.85 -4.62 12.46
C ILE A 61 25.41 -4.12 12.29
N ILE A 62 24.98 -3.87 11.05
CA ILE A 62 23.58 -3.50 10.76
C ILE A 62 22.64 -4.63 11.18
N LEU A 63 23.05 -5.88 10.92
CA LEU A 63 22.33 -7.08 11.34
C LEU A 63 22.26 -7.21 12.87
N MET A 64 23.39 -7.04 13.55
CA MET A 64 23.41 -7.05 15.01
C MET A 64 22.51 -5.95 15.58
N ILE A 65 22.53 -4.73 15.03
CA ILE A 65 21.64 -3.65 15.48
C ILE A 65 20.19 -4.03 15.27
N ALA A 66 19.84 -4.59 14.11
CA ALA A 66 18.49 -5.01 13.76
C ALA A 66 17.88 -6.03 14.74
N GLU A 67 18.69 -6.89 15.36
CA GLU A 67 18.24 -7.87 16.37
C GLU A 67 17.74 -7.21 17.68
N TYR A 68 18.21 -6.01 17.99
CA TYR A 68 17.85 -5.28 19.21
C TYR A 68 16.83 -4.16 18.98
N LEU A 69 16.38 -3.95 17.75
CA LEU A 69 15.35 -2.96 17.43
C LEU A 69 13.95 -3.54 17.63
N ASP A 70 13.04 -2.72 18.16
CA ASP A 70 11.62 -3.03 18.11
C ASP A 70 11.10 -3.02 16.66
N LYS A 71 9.91 -3.58 16.45
CA LYS A 71 9.33 -3.75 15.11
C LYS A 71 9.22 -2.45 14.32
N CYS A 72 8.91 -1.33 14.97
CA CYS A 72 8.74 -0.03 14.32
C CYS A 72 10.11 0.56 13.92
N ALA A 73 11.10 0.43 14.79
CA ALA A 73 12.47 0.86 14.52
C ALA A 73 13.12 0.01 13.39
N LEU A 74 12.82 -1.28 13.32
CA LEU A 74 13.30 -2.16 12.25
C LEU A 74 12.73 -1.79 10.87
N ILE A 75 11.44 -1.45 10.79
CA ILE A 75 10.81 -0.97 9.54
C ILE A 75 11.45 0.34 9.09
N SER A 76 11.75 1.24 10.02
CA SER A 76 12.39 2.52 9.75
C SER A 76 13.83 2.34 9.27
N LEU A 77 14.57 1.40 9.87
CA LEU A 77 15.92 1.02 9.42
C LEU A 77 15.89 0.39 8.02
N ALA A 78 14.94 -0.51 7.75
CA ALA A 78 14.78 -1.13 6.44
C ALA A 78 14.44 -0.14 5.33
N SER A 79 13.73 0.94 5.66
CA SER A 79 13.34 1.99 4.71
C SER A 79 14.50 2.93 4.35
N THR A 80 15.52 3.03 5.21
CA THR A 80 16.64 3.96 5.03
C THR A 80 17.82 3.37 4.29
N ILE A 81 17.90 2.03 4.13
CA ILE A 81 19.06 1.40 3.48
C ILE A 81 18.66 0.34 2.44
N PRO A 82 18.28 0.77 1.21
CA PRO A 82 17.85 -0.12 0.13
C PRO A 82 18.90 -1.18 -0.27
N TYR A 83 20.18 -0.85 -0.15
CA TYR A 83 21.31 -1.67 -0.62
C TYR A 83 21.52 -2.97 0.17
N TYR A 84 21.25 -2.99 1.47
CA TYR A 84 21.50 -4.18 2.31
C TYR A 84 20.36 -5.21 2.27
N MET A 85 19.17 -4.79 1.83
CA MET A 85 17.99 -5.67 1.75
C MET A 85 18.11 -6.79 0.71
N GLU A 86 19.05 -6.70 -0.24
CA GLU A 86 19.32 -7.77 -1.20
C GLU A 86 20.09 -8.96 -0.62
N ARG A 87 20.85 -8.78 0.47
CA ARG A 87 21.79 -9.79 0.99
C ARG A 87 21.37 -10.51 2.28
N LEU A 88 20.26 -10.13 2.90
CA LEU A 88 19.84 -10.72 4.18
C LEU A 88 18.94 -11.95 3.98
N GLU A 89 19.27 -13.08 4.60
CA GLU A 89 18.34 -14.21 4.74
C GLU A 89 17.09 -13.85 5.57
N CYS A 90 17.15 -12.78 6.39
CA CYS A 90 16.01 -12.15 7.05
C CYS A 90 14.98 -11.54 6.08
N LYS A 91 15.30 -11.42 4.78
CA LYS A 91 14.38 -11.02 3.72
C LYS A 91 13.10 -11.85 3.74
N LYS A 92 13.16 -13.15 4.02
CA LYS A 92 11.95 -14.00 4.12
C LYS A 92 11.01 -13.60 5.25
N ARG A 93 11.53 -13.08 6.37
CA ARG A 93 10.73 -12.65 7.53
C ARG A 93 10.25 -11.20 7.39
N ILE A 94 11.02 -10.32 6.78
CA ILE A 94 10.64 -8.92 6.55
C ILE A 94 9.69 -8.79 5.35
N ASP A 95 9.84 -9.59 4.29
CA ASP A 95 8.88 -9.69 3.18
C ASP A 95 7.49 -10.17 3.65
N LEU A 96 7.44 -10.88 4.78
CA LEU A 96 6.20 -11.30 5.46
C LEU A 96 5.55 -10.17 6.29
N TYR A 97 6.32 -9.14 6.68
CA TYR A 97 5.86 -7.96 7.42
C TYR A 97 5.66 -6.73 6.54
N LEU A 98 6.17 -6.73 5.30
CA LEU A 98 5.86 -5.74 4.28
C LEU A 98 4.43 -5.96 3.80
N SER A 99 3.50 -5.41 4.57
CA SER A 99 2.09 -5.09 4.34
C SER A 99 1.76 -4.37 3.02
N PHE A 100 2.63 -4.43 2.01
CA PHE A 100 2.59 -3.71 0.74
C PHE A 100 2.21 -4.60 -0.45
N LEU A 101 1.63 -5.79 -0.21
CA LEU A 101 1.26 -6.71 -1.30
C LEU A 101 0.24 -6.13 -2.27
N LEU A 102 -0.57 -5.16 -1.82
CA LEU A 102 -1.49 -4.40 -2.65
C LEU A 102 -1.12 -2.92 -2.83
N SER A 103 -0.18 -2.37 -2.06
CA SER A 103 0.26 -1.00 -2.32
C SER A 103 0.89 -0.96 -3.70
N CYS A 104 0.49 0.03 -4.50
CA CYS A 104 1.20 0.31 -5.71
C CYS A 104 2.48 1.05 -5.37
N ASP A 105 3.50 0.34 -4.90
CA ASP A 105 4.85 0.88 -4.83
C ASP A 105 5.38 1.00 -6.26
N ILE A 106 4.98 2.08 -6.93
CA ILE A 106 5.55 2.54 -8.19
C ILE A 106 6.19 3.88 -7.87
N PRO A 107 7.53 4.00 -7.97
CA PRO A 107 8.17 5.29 -7.78
C PRO A 107 7.67 6.32 -8.79
N TYR A 108 7.47 7.58 -8.34
CA TYR A 108 6.97 8.66 -9.20
C TYR A 108 7.80 8.82 -10.48
N HIS A 109 9.12 8.74 -10.38
CA HIS A 109 10.01 8.88 -11.53
C HIS A 109 9.79 7.79 -12.60
N HIS A 110 9.36 6.57 -12.23
CA HIS A 110 9.03 5.54 -13.22
C HIS A 110 7.77 5.90 -14.01
N VAL A 111 6.70 6.33 -13.33
CA VAL A 111 5.48 6.73 -14.05
C VAL A 111 5.70 7.99 -14.89
N ARG A 112 6.52 8.93 -14.39
CA ARG A 112 6.89 10.14 -15.13
C ARG A 112 7.62 9.79 -16.42
N LEU A 113 8.57 8.85 -16.38
CA LEU A 113 9.29 8.40 -17.58
C LEU A 113 8.36 7.66 -18.56
N VAL A 114 7.41 6.87 -18.09
CA VAL A 114 6.40 6.24 -18.96
C VAL A 114 5.53 7.28 -19.64
N MET A 115 5.05 8.27 -18.90
CA MET A 115 4.22 9.34 -19.46
C MET A 115 5.02 10.29 -20.36
N ASN A 116 6.30 10.55 -20.07
CA ASN A 116 7.16 11.30 -20.98
C ASN A 116 7.32 10.58 -22.32
N ARG A 117 7.50 9.25 -22.31
CA ARG A 117 7.54 8.47 -23.54
C ARG A 117 6.23 8.59 -24.34
N HIS A 118 5.09 8.56 -23.65
CA HIS A 118 3.77 8.76 -24.29
C HIS A 118 3.64 10.14 -24.93
N PHE A 119 4.03 11.21 -24.23
CA PHE A 119 3.86 12.58 -24.72
C PHE A 119 4.90 13.02 -25.75
N TYR A 120 6.14 12.52 -25.65
CA TYR A 120 7.27 13.06 -26.42
C TYR A 120 7.92 12.03 -27.36
N GLY A 121 7.53 10.76 -27.29
CA GLY A 121 8.05 9.70 -28.17
C GLY A 121 8.98 8.69 -27.47
N PRO A 122 9.31 7.57 -28.16
CA PRO A 122 10.05 6.43 -27.60
C PRO A 122 11.36 6.74 -26.87
N GLU A 123 12.09 7.75 -27.34
CA GLU A 123 13.38 8.20 -26.82
C GLU A 123 13.30 8.99 -25.50
N HIS A 124 12.09 9.40 -25.09
CA HIS A 124 11.87 10.25 -23.92
C HIS A 124 11.47 9.51 -22.64
N GLY A 125 11.58 8.17 -22.61
CA GLY A 125 11.41 7.44 -21.36
C GLY A 125 11.17 5.95 -21.48
N LEU A 126 10.50 5.39 -20.46
CA LEU A 126 10.33 3.96 -20.29
C LEU A 126 9.11 3.44 -21.07
N PRO A 127 9.16 2.22 -21.64
CA PRO A 127 7.97 1.60 -22.20
C PRO A 127 6.94 1.32 -21.10
N LEU A 128 5.65 1.36 -21.44
CA LEU A 128 4.54 1.13 -20.51
C LEU A 128 4.66 -0.21 -19.75
N GLN A 129 5.19 -1.24 -20.42
CA GLN A 129 5.42 -2.57 -19.86
C GLN A 129 6.43 -2.58 -18.70
N ALA A 130 7.24 -1.53 -18.53
CA ALA A 130 8.15 -1.38 -17.39
C ALA A 130 7.39 -1.28 -16.05
N LEU A 131 6.11 -0.90 -16.07
CA LEU A 131 5.25 -0.88 -14.89
C LEU A 131 4.59 -2.23 -14.60
N SER A 132 4.59 -3.15 -15.58
CA SER A 132 4.01 -4.46 -15.41
C SER A 132 4.88 -5.32 -14.51
N LYS A 133 4.24 -6.01 -13.55
CA LYS A 133 4.96 -6.86 -12.60
C LYS A 133 4.11 -8.05 -12.23
N ARG A 134 4.73 -9.22 -12.10
CA ARG A 134 4.07 -10.42 -11.59
C ARG A 134 4.89 -11.01 -10.46
N ARG A 135 4.20 -11.38 -9.38
CA ARG A 135 4.78 -12.04 -8.21
C ARG A 135 3.87 -13.20 -7.82
N ASN A 136 4.47 -14.34 -7.52
CA ASN A 136 3.76 -15.47 -6.94
C ASN A 136 4.50 -15.86 -5.66
N TYR A 137 3.76 -16.16 -4.60
CA TYR A 137 4.33 -16.63 -3.35
C TYR A 137 3.35 -17.56 -2.64
N THR A 138 3.84 -18.29 -1.66
CA THR A 138 3.02 -19.14 -0.81
C THR A 138 3.31 -18.80 0.63
N THR A 139 2.27 -18.51 1.40
CA THR A 139 2.44 -18.22 2.82
C THR A 139 2.66 -19.51 3.59
N LEU A 140 3.76 -19.61 4.34
CA LEU A 140 4.10 -20.83 5.07
C LEU A 140 3.06 -21.16 6.16
N LYS A 141 2.60 -20.13 6.89
CA LYS A 141 1.68 -20.27 8.02
C LYS A 141 0.31 -20.83 7.61
N HIS A 142 -0.26 -20.32 6.52
CA HIS A 142 -1.64 -20.65 6.09
C HIS A 142 -1.70 -21.52 4.84
N ARG A 143 -0.55 -21.78 4.19
CA ARG A 143 -0.44 -22.50 2.91
C ARG A 143 -1.32 -21.91 1.81
N ILE A 144 -1.43 -20.59 1.79
CA ILE A 144 -2.19 -19.87 0.79
C ILE A 144 -1.24 -19.51 -0.34
N LYS A 145 -1.61 -19.89 -1.55
CA LYS A 145 -0.95 -19.43 -2.77
C LYS A 145 -1.50 -18.07 -3.11
N CYS A 146 -0.62 -17.10 -3.21
CA CYS A 146 -0.97 -15.76 -3.63
C CYS A 146 -0.27 -15.45 -4.95
N SER A 147 -0.99 -14.84 -5.87
CA SER A 147 -0.41 -14.26 -7.08
C SER A 147 -0.85 -12.81 -7.19
N VAL A 148 0.10 -11.92 -7.40
CA VAL A 148 -0.15 -10.51 -7.66
C VAL A 148 0.37 -10.23 -9.06
N SER A 149 -0.48 -9.66 -9.91
CA SER A 149 -0.07 -9.13 -11.20
C SER A 149 -0.48 -7.67 -11.33
N ARG A 150 0.34 -6.90 -12.01
CA ARG A 150 0.14 -5.48 -12.25
C ARG A 150 0.22 -5.24 -13.75
N HIS A 151 -0.74 -4.47 -14.24
CA HIS A 151 -0.86 -4.05 -15.63
C HIS A 151 -1.06 -2.55 -15.67
N ALA A 152 -0.59 -1.91 -16.73
CA ALA A 152 -0.73 -0.48 -16.93
C ALA A 152 -1.31 -0.22 -18.31
N CYS A 153 -2.15 0.81 -18.43
CA CYS A 153 -2.62 1.34 -19.71
C CYS A 153 -2.67 2.87 -19.65
N ILE A 154 -2.73 3.50 -20.82
CA ILE A 154 -2.90 4.95 -20.94
C ILE A 154 -4.23 5.18 -21.64
N PHE A 155 -5.07 6.05 -21.08
CA PHE A 155 -6.38 6.38 -21.60
C PHE A 155 -6.61 7.89 -21.48
N ASN A 156 -6.89 8.58 -22.59
CA ASN A 156 -7.06 10.04 -22.62
C ASN A 156 -5.95 10.79 -21.85
N ASP A 157 -4.69 10.46 -22.15
CA ASP A 157 -3.50 11.04 -21.50
C ASP A 157 -3.38 10.80 -19.99
N GLU A 158 -4.19 9.92 -19.40
CA GLU A 158 -4.09 9.48 -18.02
C GLU A 158 -3.49 8.07 -17.92
N LEU A 159 -2.58 7.89 -16.97
CA LEU A 159 -2.02 6.58 -16.64
C LEU A 159 -2.97 5.83 -15.68
N LEU A 160 -3.36 4.63 -16.06
CA LEU A 160 -4.17 3.73 -15.23
C LEU A 160 -3.35 2.50 -14.84
N ILE A 161 -3.58 1.98 -13.63
CA ILE A 161 -2.96 0.76 -13.12
C ILE A 161 -4.03 -0.22 -12.64
N LEU A 162 -3.98 -1.45 -13.15
CA LEU A 162 -4.74 -2.58 -12.64
C LEU A 162 -3.80 -3.49 -11.84
N THR A 163 -4.13 -3.74 -10.58
CA THR A 163 -3.51 -4.78 -9.77
C THR A 163 -4.52 -5.90 -9.57
N ALA A 164 -4.19 -7.10 -10.06
CA ALA A 164 -4.96 -8.32 -9.84
C ALA A 164 -4.27 -9.19 -8.78
N LEU A 165 -4.94 -9.38 -7.65
CA LEU A 165 -4.52 -10.27 -6.56
C LEU A 165 -5.42 -11.51 -6.58
N SER A 166 -4.81 -12.70 -6.59
CA SER A 166 -5.51 -13.95 -6.37
C SER A 166 -4.94 -14.66 -5.15
N MET A 167 -5.80 -15.16 -4.29
CA MET A 167 -5.48 -15.92 -3.08
C MET A 167 -6.24 -17.24 -3.14
N THR A 168 -5.53 -18.36 -3.10
CA THR A 168 -6.14 -19.70 -3.14
C THR A 168 -5.61 -20.55 -1.98
N GLN A 169 -6.51 -21.18 -1.24
CA GLN A 169 -6.15 -22.03 -0.11
C GLN A 169 -6.14 -23.52 -0.53
N LEU A 170 -5.00 -24.21 -0.34
CA LEU A 170 -4.76 -25.54 -0.94
C LEU A 170 -5.50 -26.74 -0.33
N ARG A 171 -6.31 -26.55 0.71
CA ARG A 171 -6.95 -27.59 1.53
C ARG A 171 -8.42 -27.32 1.86
N GLY A 172 -9.03 -26.26 1.31
CA GLY A 172 -10.37 -25.84 1.71
C GLY A 172 -10.49 -25.29 3.14
N ASP A 173 -9.37 -24.97 3.81
CA ASP A 173 -9.40 -24.37 5.14
C ASP A 173 -9.78 -22.89 5.04
N LEU A 174 -11.07 -22.65 5.20
CA LEU A 174 -11.65 -21.33 5.11
C LEU A 174 -11.24 -20.43 6.28
N VAL A 175 -11.03 -20.98 7.47
CA VAL A 175 -10.63 -20.21 8.65
C VAL A 175 -9.24 -19.62 8.41
N SER A 176 -8.31 -20.44 7.91
CA SER A 176 -6.98 -19.97 7.53
C SER A 176 -7.00 -18.91 6.42
N LEU A 177 -7.86 -19.07 5.42
CA LEU A 177 -8.01 -18.07 4.35
C LEU A 177 -8.54 -16.75 4.89
N LYS A 178 -9.61 -16.80 5.70
CA LYS A 178 -10.21 -15.63 6.33
C LYS A 178 -9.19 -14.90 7.20
N SER A 179 -8.51 -15.62 8.10
CA SER A 179 -7.46 -15.03 8.93
C SER A 179 -6.33 -14.43 8.08
N HIS A 180 -5.94 -15.05 6.98
CA HIS A 180 -4.93 -14.46 6.11
C HIS A 180 -5.38 -13.17 5.43
N VAL A 181 -6.63 -13.09 4.96
CA VAL A 181 -7.19 -11.87 4.38
C VAL A 181 -7.24 -10.77 5.44
N GLU A 182 -7.74 -11.08 6.63
CA GLU A 182 -7.85 -10.13 7.75
C GLU A 182 -6.49 -9.60 8.20
N PHE A 183 -5.48 -10.47 8.35
CA PHE A 183 -4.18 -10.08 8.91
C PHE A 183 -3.11 -9.74 7.87
N SER A 184 -3.29 -10.11 6.62
CA SER A 184 -2.22 -10.01 5.59
C SER A 184 -2.74 -9.67 4.19
N GLY A 185 -4.05 -9.45 4.02
CA GLY A 185 -4.65 -9.13 2.71
C GLY A 185 -4.14 -7.83 2.10
N GLY A 186 -3.42 -7.00 2.87
CA GLY A 186 -2.93 -5.68 2.46
C GLY A 186 -4.05 -4.64 2.46
N SER A 187 -3.79 -3.50 1.81
CA SER A 187 -4.76 -2.43 1.61
C SER A 187 -5.07 -2.26 0.13
N ILE A 188 -6.33 -2.09 -0.24
CA ILE A 188 -6.73 -1.73 -1.61
C ILE A 188 -6.16 -0.36 -1.98
N CYS A 189 -6.18 0.57 -1.04
CA CYS A 189 -5.42 1.82 -1.07
C CYS A 189 -5.14 2.25 0.38
N GLU A 190 -4.38 3.32 0.59
CA GLU A 190 -4.12 3.84 1.95
C GLU A 190 -5.39 4.15 2.75
N HIS A 191 -6.52 4.36 2.07
CA HIS A 191 -7.82 4.64 2.69
C HIS A 191 -8.69 3.40 2.94
N LEU A 192 -8.44 2.32 2.21
CA LEU A 192 -9.26 1.11 2.19
C LEU A 192 -8.40 -0.10 2.54
N THR A 193 -8.59 -0.64 3.73
CA THR A 193 -7.83 -1.78 4.23
C THR A 193 -8.74 -2.97 4.53
N PHE A 194 -8.19 -4.18 4.49
CA PHE A 194 -8.88 -5.35 5.01
C PHE A 194 -8.77 -5.47 6.54
N LEU A 195 -7.91 -4.68 7.18
CA LEU A 195 -7.69 -4.70 8.62
C LEU A 195 -8.84 -4.03 9.37
N GLN A 196 -9.49 -4.78 10.25
CA GLN A 196 -10.67 -4.33 11.02
C GLN A 196 -10.36 -3.25 12.09
N GLU A 197 -9.09 -3.03 12.45
CA GLU A 197 -8.71 -2.29 13.67
C GLU A 197 -7.99 -0.95 13.42
N SER A 198 -7.85 -0.47 12.18
CA SER A 198 -7.19 0.82 11.93
C SER A 198 -8.20 1.98 12.02
N PRO A 199 -8.11 2.88 13.03
CA PRO A 199 -9.06 3.97 13.21
C PRO A 199 -9.02 5.02 12.08
N ALA A 200 -7.95 5.03 11.29
CA ALA A 200 -7.76 5.98 10.18
C ALA A 200 -8.23 5.44 8.83
N CYS A 201 -8.60 4.16 8.73
CA CYS A 201 -8.97 3.52 7.48
C CYS A 201 -10.41 3.02 7.56
N ILE A 202 -11.12 3.03 6.43
CA ILE A 202 -12.42 2.36 6.36
C ILE A 202 -12.10 0.88 6.11
N PRO A 203 -12.36 -0.01 7.09
CA PRO A 203 -12.23 -1.44 6.82
C PRO A 203 -13.21 -1.78 5.70
N ILE A 204 -12.78 -2.57 4.73
CA ILE A 204 -13.70 -3.16 3.77
C ILE A 204 -14.31 -4.36 4.48
N PRO A 205 -15.56 -4.28 4.98
CA PRO A 205 -16.23 -5.48 5.39
C PRO A 205 -16.40 -6.31 4.12
N PHE A 206 -15.93 -7.55 4.12
CA PHE A 206 -16.49 -8.54 3.22
C PHE A 206 -17.82 -8.94 3.85
N PRO A 207 -18.98 -8.45 3.37
CA PRO A 207 -20.25 -8.74 4.03
C PRO A 207 -20.48 -10.25 4.17
N GLU A 208 -19.93 -11.03 3.23
CA GLU A 208 -19.96 -12.48 3.21
C GLU A 208 -19.09 -13.09 4.31
N LEU A 209 -17.89 -12.55 4.57
CA LEU A 209 -17.05 -13.01 5.68
C LEU A 209 -17.52 -12.49 7.05
N ALA A 210 -18.26 -11.38 7.07
CA ALA A 210 -18.72 -10.69 8.26
C ALA A 210 -20.01 -11.28 8.86
N LYS A 211 -20.70 -12.20 8.18
CA LYS A 211 -21.88 -12.91 8.72
C LYS A 211 -21.50 -13.81 9.91
N LYS A 212 -21.31 -13.19 11.08
CA LYS A 212 -21.29 -13.82 12.41
C LYS A 212 -22.68 -14.41 12.65
N GLY A 213 -22.92 -15.66 12.24
CA GLY A 213 -24.15 -16.33 12.66
C GLY A 213 -24.60 -17.55 11.88
N SER A 214 -24.13 -17.77 10.65
CA SER A 214 -24.55 -18.97 9.90
C SER A 214 -23.62 -20.15 10.14
N THR A 215 -24.14 -21.08 10.93
CA THR A 215 -23.69 -22.45 11.13
C THR A 215 -23.29 -23.15 9.82
N SER A 216 -22.00 -23.48 9.69
CA SER A 216 -21.34 -24.51 8.86
C SER A 216 -21.72 -24.70 7.37
N GLY A 217 -22.47 -23.82 6.73
CA GLY A 217 -22.78 -23.92 5.30
C GLY A 217 -21.58 -23.53 4.40
N PRO A 218 -21.43 -24.13 3.19
CA PRO A 218 -20.52 -23.61 2.18
C PRO A 218 -20.94 -22.19 1.79
N PHE A 219 -19.97 -21.28 1.57
CA PHE A 219 -20.28 -19.97 1.02
C PHE A 219 -20.94 -20.16 -0.34
N PRO A 220 -22.10 -19.53 -0.59
CA PRO A 220 -22.61 -19.46 -1.95
C PRO A 220 -21.53 -18.80 -2.81
N ALA A 221 -21.35 -19.28 -4.05
CA ALA A 221 -20.59 -18.51 -5.02
C ALA A 221 -21.20 -17.11 -5.07
N CYS A 222 -20.36 -16.10 -4.84
CA CYS A 222 -20.85 -14.73 -4.74
C CYS A 222 -20.67 -14.06 -6.09
N GLU A 223 -21.68 -13.28 -6.50
CA GLU A 223 -21.48 -12.33 -7.60
C GLU A 223 -20.31 -11.40 -7.28
N PRO A 224 -19.59 -10.90 -8.30
CA PRO A 224 -18.52 -9.94 -8.07
C PRO A 224 -19.05 -8.73 -7.29
N ILE A 225 -18.35 -8.41 -6.21
CA ILE A 225 -18.65 -7.26 -5.36
C ILE A 225 -17.82 -6.10 -5.87
N TYR A 226 -18.47 -5.03 -6.28
CA TYR A 226 -17.81 -3.83 -6.78
C TYR A 226 -17.78 -2.76 -5.71
N GLY A 227 -16.72 -1.96 -5.68
CA GLY A 227 -16.63 -0.82 -4.80
C GLY A 227 -15.68 0.25 -5.32
N SER A 228 -15.69 1.39 -4.64
CA SER A 228 -14.85 2.54 -4.93
C SER A 228 -14.40 3.20 -3.65
N CYS A 229 -13.18 3.75 -3.66
CA CYS A 229 -12.71 4.59 -2.58
C CYS A 229 -13.36 5.97 -2.67
N THR A 230 -13.86 6.47 -1.54
CA THR A 230 -14.41 7.83 -1.39
C THR A 230 -13.34 8.91 -1.27
N SER A 231 -12.07 8.55 -1.16
CA SER A 231 -10.98 9.50 -0.93
C SER A 231 -10.03 9.62 -2.13
N CYS A 232 -9.81 8.54 -2.87
CA CYS A 232 -8.88 8.51 -4.00
C CYS A 232 -9.51 7.90 -5.26
N PRO A 233 -8.94 8.13 -6.46
CA PRO A 233 -9.39 7.54 -7.72
C PRO A 233 -8.99 6.05 -7.80
N THR A 234 -9.56 5.26 -6.90
CA THR A 234 -9.40 3.81 -6.85
C THR A 234 -10.78 3.15 -6.87
N ASP A 235 -10.98 2.25 -7.82
CA ASP A 235 -12.12 1.36 -7.90
C ASP A 235 -11.63 -0.09 -7.71
N TYR A 236 -12.50 -0.98 -7.26
CA TYR A 236 -12.13 -2.37 -7.08
C TYR A 236 -13.30 -3.31 -7.35
N ASN A 237 -12.98 -4.57 -7.60
CA ASN A 237 -13.93 -5.66 -7.50
C ASN A 237 -13.31 -6.84 -6.76
N ILE A 238 -14.18 -7.64 -6.13
CA ILE A 238 -13.81 -8.81 -5.37
C ILE A 238 -14.70 -9.95 -5.85
N THR A 239 -14.08 -11.05 -6.26
CA THR A 239 -14.77 -12.27 -6.66
C THR A 239 -14.34 -13.42 -5.76
N MET A 240 -15.31 -14.16 -5.23
CA MET A 240 -15.07 -15.30 -4.37
C MET A 240 -15.67 -16.56 -5.00
N ASN A 241 -14.79 -17.50 -5.37
CA ASN A 241 -15.17 -18.72 -6.05
C ASN A 241 -14.85 -19.95 -5.21
N TRP A 242 -15.82 -20.84 -5.04
CA TRP A 242 -15.59 -22.18 -4.50
C TRP A 242 -15.09 -23.11 -5.61
N GLN A 243 -13.90 -23.66 -5.45
CA GLN A 243 -13.24 -24.53 -6.44
C GLN A 243 -13.38 -26.03 -6.11
N GLY A 244 -14.27 -26.39 -5.18
CA GLY A 244 -14.48 -27.75 -4.72
C GLY A 244 -13.63 -28.15 -3.50
N VAL A 245 -14.00 -29.26 -2.86
CA VAL A 245 -13.45 -29.71 -1.56
C VAL A 245 -11.92 -29.79 -1.55
N LYS A 246 -11.29 -30.20 -2.66
CA LYS A 246 -9.83 -30.35 -2.75
C LYS A 246 -9.08 -29.03 -2.93
N LYS A 247 -9.70 -28.03 -3.58
CA LYS A 247 -9.05 -26.76 -3.95
C LYS A 247 -9.49 -25.59 -3.08
N GLY A 248 -10.58 -25.75 -2.34
CA GLY A 248 -11.06 -24.73 -1.42
C GLY A 248 -11.67 -23.51 -2.10
N TYR A 249 -11.54 -22.38 -1.43
CA TYR A 249 -11.93 -21.07 -1.96
C TYR A 249 -10.76 -20.40 -2.67
N SER A 250 -11.08 -19.67 -3.73
CA SER A 250 -10.22 -18.66 -4.33
C SER A 250 -10.87 -17.30 -4.24
N ILE A 251 -10.11 -16.33 -3.75
CA ILE A 251 -10.49 -14.92 -3.72
C ILE A 251 -9.67 -14.21 -4.78
N GLU A 252 -10.34 -13.49 -5.66
CA GLU A 252 -9.72 -12.59 -6.62
C GLU A 252 -10.12 -11.16 -6.28
N VAL A 253 -9.15 -10.26 -6.26
CA VAL A 253 -9.34 -8.83 -6.01
C VAL A 253 -8.70 -8.08 -7.18
N LEU A 254 -9.50 -7.35 -7.93
CA LEU A 254 -9.03 -6.45 -8.98
C LEU A 254 -9.09 -5.02 -8.46
N VAL A 255 -7.98 -4.31 -8.49
CA VAL A 255 -7.87 -2.92 -8.03
C VAL A 255 -7.43 -2.03 -9.17
N TYR A 256 -8.30 -1.11 -9.57
CA TYR A 256 -8.14 -0.14 -10.64
C TYR A 256 -7.76 1.20 -10.04
N ARG A 257 -6.66 1.81 -10.50
CA ARG A 257 -6.14 3.08 -9.98
C ARG A 257 -5.89 4.06 -11.11
N GLY A 258 -6.39 5.28 -10.95
CA GLY A 258 -6.07 6.40 -11.84
C GLY A 258 -4.91 7.20 -11.25
N LEU A 259 -3.83 7.39 -12.02
CA LEU A 259 -2.67 8.17 -11.60
C LEU A 259 -2.62 9.56 -12.26
N GLY A 260 -3.56 9.85 -13.18
CA GLY A 260 -3.62 11.08 -13.93
C GLY A 260 -2.48 11.19 -14.95
N ASP A 261 -2.15 12.41 -15.34
CA ASP A 261 -1.12 12.70 -16.36
C ASP A 261 0.33 12.45 -15.91
N CYS A 262 0.52 12.24 -14.59
CA CYS A 262 1.82 12.08 -13.94
C CYS A 262 2.85 13.14 -14.34
N ARG A 263 2.43 14.39 -14.61
CA ARG A 263 3.36 15.47 -15.00
C ARG A 263 4.07 16.11 -13.81
N THR A 264 3.36 16.16 -12.70
CA THR A 264 3.77 16.75 -11.43
C THR A 264 3.39 15.79 -10.30
N PRO A 265 4.27 15.60 -9.29
CA PRO A 265 3.93 14.80 -8.12
C PRO A 265 2.86 15.48 -7.24
N GLU A 266 2.56 16.75 -7.47
CA GLU A 266 1.48 17.50 -6.82
C GLU A 266 0.09 17.21 -7.43
N ASN A 267 0.01 16.48 -8.55
CA ASN A 267 -1.26 16.06 -9.14
C ASN A 267 -2.11 15.32 -8.10
N TRP A 268 -3.37 15.75 -7.93
CA TRP A 268 -4.30 15.18 -6.95
C TRP A 268 -4.50 13.66 -7.11
N TYR A 269 -4.53 13.15 -8.35
CA TYR A 269 -4.62 11.71 -8.60
C TYR A 269 -3.41 10.96 -8.03
N TRP A 270 -2.21 11.48 -8.28
CA TRP A 270 -0.98 10.89 -7.79
C TRP A 270 -0.91 10.93 -6.27
N ARG A 271 -1.14 12.10 -5.67
CA ARG A 271 -1.05 12.28 -4.22
C ARG A 271 -2.04 11.40 -3.45
N ASN A 272 -3.31 11.37 -3.86
CA ASN A 272 -4.30 10.56 -3.16
C ASN A 272 -4.16 9.06 -3.40
N THR A 273 -3.49 8.65 -4.48
CA THR A 273 -3.36 7.22 -4.79
C THR A 273 -2.07 6.62 -4.25
N MET A 274 -0.98 7.37 -4.29
CA MET A 274 0.38 6.87 -4.00
C MET A 274 1.09 7.60 -2.87
N ALA A 275 0.74 8.86 -2.59
CA ALA A 275 1.36 9.57 -1.48
C ALA A 275 0.64 9.21 -0.17
N ARG A 276 1.33 9.47 0.94
CA ARG A 276 0.75 9.34 2.27
C ARG A 276 -0.47 10.25 2.36
N TRP A 277 -1.59 9.69 2.80
CA TRP A 277 -2.84 10.43 2.95
C TRP A 277 -2.64 11.72 3.76
N ASP A 278 -3.07 12.84 3.18
CA ASP A 278 -3.18 14.12 3.86
C ASP A 278 -4.67 14.34 4.22
N PRO A 279 -5.03 14.36 5.51
CA PRO A 279 -6.41 14.56 5.95
C PRO A 279 -7.02 15.90 5.52
N SER A 280 -6.18 16.87 5.14
CA SER A 280 -6.64 18.18 4.68
C SER A 280 -7.11 18.20 3.22
N GLU A 281 -6.78 17.15 2.45
CA GLU A 281 -7.20 17.07 1.05
C GLU A 281 -8.68 16.75 0.89
N GLN A 282 -9.29 17.36 -0.13
CA GLN A 282 -10.69 17.11 -0.45
C GLN A 282 -10.88 15.65 -0.89
N SER A 283 -11.77 14.96 -0.18
CA SER A 283 -12.24 13.62 -0.53
C SER A 283 -12.84 13.60 -1.95
N ARG A 284 -12.71 12.46 -2.63
CA ARG A 284 -13.42 12.18 -3.89
C ARG A 284 -14.93 12.28 -3.63
N SER A 285 -15.52 13.39 -4.01
CA SER A 285 -16.97 13.57 -3.90
C SER A 285 -17.68 12.51 -4.74
N ALA A 286 -18.68 11.84 -4.14
CA ALA A 286 -19.60 10.95 -4.84
C ALA A 286 -20.31 11.63 -6.01
N TYR A 287 -20.39 12.96 -5.97
CA TYR A 287 -21.01 13.82 -6.97
C TYR A 287 -19.99 14.54 -7.85
N SER A 288 -18.71 14.19 -7.76
CA SER A 288 -17.70 14.78 -8.65
C SER A 288 -18.03 14.39 -10.08
N PRO A 289 -18.37 15.35 -10.97
CA PRO A 289 -18.76 15.02 -12.35
C PRO A 289 -17.59 14.41 -13.14
N HIS A 290 -16.35 14.64 -12.69
CA HIS A 290 -15.14 14.14 -13.37
C HIS A 290 -14.72 12.76 -12.89
N ASN A 291 -15.06 12.38 -11.65
CA ASN A 291 -14.60 11.14 -11.04
C ASN A 291 -15.71 10.43 -10.26
N PRO A 292 -16.86 10.11 -10.89
CA PRO A 292 -17.86 9.30 -10.24
C PRO A 292 -17.28 7.91 -9.91
N PRO A 293 -17.72 7.26 -8.84
CA PRO A 293 -17.38 5.88 -8.51
C PRO A 293 -17.54 4.93 -9.69
N GLY A 294 -16.58 4.03 -9.88
CA GLY A 294 -16.54 3.15 -11.04
C GLY A 294 -15.83 3.77 -12.25
N SER A 295 -15.66 5.10 -12.31
CA SER A 295 -15.09 5.76 -13.49
C SER A 295 -13.70 5.27 -13.87
N ILE A 296 -12.86 4.87 -12.91
CA ILE A 296 -11.51 4.38 -13.21
C ILE A 296 -11.56 2.99 -13.83
N ARG A 297 -12.47 2.14 -13.34
CA ARG A 297 -12.74 0.84 -13.95
C ARG A 297 -13.35 0.99 -15.35
N ASP A 298 -14.29 1.91 -15.54
CA ASP A 298 -14.91 2.15 -16.84
C ASP A 298 -13.88 2.66 -17.86
N LYS A 299 -13.04 3.64 -17.48
CA LYS A 299 -11.89 4.09 -18.28
C LYS A 299 -10.94 2.94 -18.64
N TRP A 300 -10.66 2.05 -17.68
CA TRP A 300 -9.82 0.87 -17.92
C TRP A 300 -10.42 -0.08 -18.94
N ASN A 301 -11.73 -0.38 -18.81
CA ASN A 301 -12.45 -1.27 -19.72
C ASN A 301 -12.51 -0.68 -21.14
N GLU A 302 -12.79 0.62 -21.25
CA GLU A 302 -12.82 1.34 -22.52
C GLU A 302 -11.45 1.33 -23.21
N ALA A 303 -10.36 1.54 -22.46
CA ALA A 303 -9.00 1.43 -22.98
C ALA A 303 -8.67 0.02 -23.50
N GLY A 304 -9.31 -1.01 -22.95
CA GLY A 304 -9.19 -2.40 -23.41
C GLY A 304 -10.12 -2.78 -24.57
N GLY A 305 -10.96 -1.84 -25.05
CA GLY A 305 -11.99 -2.13 -26.07
C GLY A 305 -13.15 -2.99 -25.55
N VAL A 306 -13.31 -3.10 -24.23
CA VAL A 306 -14.40 -3.84 -23.60
C VAL A 306 -15.54 -2.86 -23.33
N ALA A 307 -16.62 -2.94 -24.12
CA ALA A 307 -17.80 -2.07 -24.00
C ALA A 307 -18.71 -2.40 -22.80
N GLU A 308 -18.18 -3.05 -21.76
CA GLU A 308 -18.94 -3.41 -20.58
C GLU A 308 -19.05 -2.18 -19.67
N ILE A 309 -20.09 -1.37 -19.96
CA ILE A 309 -20.47 -0.24 -19.15
C ILE A 309 -21.09 -0.81 -17.87
N THR A 310 -20.32 -0.81 -16.79
CA THR A 310 -20.95 -0.87 -15.48
C THR A 310 -21.61 0.49 -15.31
N ASP A 311 -22.94 0.60 -15.15
CA ASP A 311 -23.74 1.86 -15.20
C ASP A 311 -23.37 2.95 -14.16
N GLY A 312 -22.11 3.11 -13.75
CA GLY A 312 -21.61 4.11 -12.81
C GLY A 312 -22.23 4.03 -11.42
N ALA A 313 -23.11 3.06 -11.17
CA ALA A 313 -23.82 2.97 -9.92
C ALA A 313 -22.83 2.54 -8.83
N TRP A 314 -22.82 3.30 -7.73
CA TRP A 314 -22.44 2.74 -6.44
C TRP A 314 -23.27 1.46 -6.25
N ARG A 315 -22.71 0.28 -6.51
CA ARG A 315 -23.16 -0.89 -5.76
C ARG A 315 -22.65 -0.62 -4.35
N ARG A 316 -23.44 0.13 -3.58
CA ARG A 316 -23.19 0.33 -2.16
C ARG A 316 -22.93 -1.07 -1.61
N ALA A 317 -21.71 -1.35 -1.16
CA ALA A 317 -21.53 -2.28 -0.07
C ALA A 317 -22.51 -1.78 0.98
N LEU A 318 -23.60 -2.52 1.19
CA LEU A 318 -24.74 -2.13 2.01
C LEU A 318 -24.21 -1.39 3.24
N GLN A 319 -24.47 -0.09 3.32
CA GLN A 319 -24.44 0.58 4.61
C GLN A 319 -25.44 -0.20 5.44
N VAL A 320 -24.93 -1.02 6.37
CA VAL A 320 -25.71 -1.42 7.53
C VAL A 320 -25.89 -0.14 8.32
N ALA A 321 -26.85 0.67 7.90
CA ALA A 321 -27.42 1.73 8.71
C ALA A 321 -28.11 1.02 9.87
N GLY A 322 -27.49 1.08 11.04
CA GLY A 322 -27.97 0.37 12.22
C GLY A 322 -27.03 0.43 13.40
N LEU A 323 -26.47 1.61 13.69
CA LEU A 323 -26.15 2.11 15.04
C LEU A 323 -26.25 3.65 15.00
#